data_AF-A0A433PAQ8-F1
#
_entry.id   AF-A0A433PAQ8-F1
#
_cell.length_a   1.000
_cell.length_b   1.000
_cell.length_c   1.000
_cell.angle_alpha   90.00
_cell.angle_beta   90.00
_cell.angle_gamma   90.00
#
_symmetry.space_group_name_H-M   'P 1'
#
loop_
_entity.id
_entity.type
_entity.pdbx_description
1 polymer ?
#
loop_
_entity_poly.entity_id
_entity_poly.type
_entity_poly.pdbx_seq_one_letter_code
_entity_poly.pdbx_strand_id
1 'polypeptide(L)'
;MNSRPVPFFPPNLSPKPFLAFPLTSLSATMPPPKKSPEEQKELIGVFRAVIADEDCKYDDAVLLRFLVARSWDVMAAKQQFETTIQWRTANKVDEVPVAGDGIIPCIYPVRGFKSMPDSNFDAAPGISDYVFRVCKYMGGSCLHKIDKEGCPVYIERLGYHDAKKLATFTTTDEVVNYHVACNEFLHRVIMKECSERAGHIINKETVIFDCTNMGWHQFHMPALQFLRAIADVDQKYYPETMNKLYLVNSPSAFVVVWKIVKGWLDPGVIEKIHILGKDYKKVLLDQIPAENLPSFLGGTCTCSHIGGCVPSHIAKTLPGPPEPTPEANPLVPGVYTEELVKRSREAAKARRANAAMEQEITKVEAKVGA
;
A
#
# COMPACT_ATOMS: atom_id res chain seq x y z
N MET A 1 6.84 -50.12 -0.76
CA MET A 1 7.50 -48.97 -0.12
C MET A 1 7.06 -47.72 -0.86
N ASN A 2 6.03 -47.04 -0.36
CA ASN A 2 5.53 -45.76 -0.88
C ASN A 2 5.38 -44.81 0.31
N SER A 3 6.42 -44.04 0.59
CA SER A 3 6.42 -42.98 1.59
C SER A 3 5.69 -41.77 1.00
N ARG A 4 4.45 -41.53 1.47
CA ARG A 4 3.73 -40.28 1.23
C ARG A 4 4.47 -39.14 1.95
N PRO A 5 4.63 -37.96 1.33
CA PRO A 5 5.21 -36.81 2.01
C PRO A 5 4.31 -36.35 3.17
N VAL A 6 4.94 -36.06 4.30
CA VAL A 6 4.31 -35.58 5.53
C VAL A 6 3.91 -34.11 5.34
N PRO A 7 2.68 -33.69 5.64
CA PRO A 7 2.28 -32.28 5.54
C PRO A 7 3.05 -31.43 6.57
N PHE A 8 3.54 -30.27 6.14
CA PHE A 8 4.33 -29.33 6.96
C PHE A 8 3.50 -28.51 7.96
N PHE A 9 2.17 -28.74 8.03
CA PHE A 9 1.27 -28.12 8.99
C PHE A 9 0.53 -29.18 9.81
N PRO A 10 0.44 -29.05 11.15
CA PRO A 10 -0.40 -29.93 11.95
C PRO A 10 -1.88 -29.73 11.58
N PRO A 11 -2.68 -30.81 11.56
CA PRO A 11 -4.11 -30.75 11.25
C PRO A 11 -4.86 -30.23 12.49
N ASN A 12 -4.71 -28.94 12.79
CA ASN A 12 -5.59 -28.21 13.70
C ASN A 12 -5.31 -26.70 13.63
N LEU A 13 -5.63 -26.09 12.49
CA LEU A 13 -6.09 -24.71 12.48
C LEU A 13 -7.61 -24.75 12.45
N SER A 14 -8.21 -25.08 13.60
CA SER A 14 -9.45 -24.39 13.93
C SER A 14 -9.15 -22.88 13.86
N PRO A 15 -10.11 -22.05 13.41
CA PRO A 15 -9.94 -20.62 13.45
C PRO A 15 -9.79 -20.25 14.92
N LYS A 16 -8.56 -20.12 15.41
CA LYS A 16 -8.35 -19.35 16.62
C LYS A 16 -8.91 -17.99 16.25
N PRO A 17 -9.97 -17.51 16.93
CA PRO A 17 -10.45 -16.18 16.68
C PRO A 17 -9.23 -15.30 16.76
N PHE A 18 -9.04 -14.44 15.74
CA PHE A 18 -8.24 -13.23 15.86
C PHE A 18 -8.30 -12.83 17.32
N LEU A 19 -7.18 -12.89 18.05
CA LEU A 19 -7.18 -12.57 19.48
C LEU A 19 -7.97 -11.29 19.61
N ALA A 20 -9.19 -11.44 20.12
CA ALA A 20 -10.14 -10.37 20.26
C ALA A 20 -9.61 -9.60 21.46
N PHE A 21 -8.61 -8.76 21.20
CA PHE A 21 -8.51 -7.57 22.00
C PHE A 21 -9.86 -6.88 21.85
N PRO A 22 -10.54 -6.55 22.96
CA PRO A 22 -11.70 -5.69 22.83
C PRO A 22 -11.24 -4.47 22.03
N LEU A 23 -11.96 -4.17 20.96
CA LEU A 23 -12.03 -2.81 20.44
C LEU A 23 -12.61 -1.98 21.60
N THR A 24 -11.79 -1.69 22.62
CA THR A 24 -12.10 -0.68 23.60
C THR A 24 -12.20 0.59 22.79
N SER A 25 -13.45 1.02 22.65
CA SER A 25 -13.91 2.26 22.03
C SER A 25 -12.78 3.28 21.93
N LEU A 26 -12.37 3.59 20.70
CA LEU A 26 -11.70 4.84 20.41
C LEU A 26 -12.72 5.94 20.75
N SER A 27 -12.68 6.40 22.01
CA SER A 27 -13.16 7.73 22.36
C SER A 27 -12.49 8.70 21.38
N ALA A 28 -13.26 9.58 20.77
CA ALA A 28 -12.76 10.57 19.82
C ALA A 28 -11.74 11.49 20.52
N THR A 29 -10.48 11.07 20.54
CA THR A 29 -9.36 11.90 20.98
C THR A 29 -9.06 12.92 19.89
N MET A 30 -8.83 14.17 20.30
CA MET A 30 -8.35 15.23 19.40
C MET A 30 -7.11 14.78 18.62
N PRO A 31 -6.84 15.34 17.44
CA PRO A 31 -5.63 15.02 16.71
C PRO A 31 -4.38 15.29 17.57
N PRO A 32 -3.31 14.49 17.37
CA PRO A 32 -2.14 14.57 18.22
C PRO A 32 -1.53 15.98 18.14
N PRO A 33 -1.17 16.60 19.28
CA PRO A 33 -0.60 17.95 19.27
C PRO A 33 0.71 17.97 18.49
N LYS A 34 0.98 19.04 17.73
CA LYS A 34 2.26 19.21 17.03
C LYS A 34 3.36 19.49 18.05
N LYS A 35 4.42 18.67 18.02
CA LYS A 35 5.63 18.83 18.85
C LYS A 35 6.71 19.61 18.10
N SER A 36 7.49 20.41 18.81
CA SER A 36 8.67 21.11 18.25
C SER A 36 9.74 20.10 17.78
N PRO A 37 10.61 20.45 16.82
CA PRO A 37 11.68 19.56 16.37
C PRO A 37 12.57 19.03 17.51
N GLU A 38 12.82 19.86 18.52
CA GLU A 38 13.62 19.50 19.70
C GLU A 38 12.91 18.45 20.56
N GLU A 39 11.62 18.66 20.86
CA GLU A 39 10.81 17.68 21.58
C GLU A 39 10.68 16.36 20.81
N GLN A 40 10.54 16.43 19.48
CA GLN A 40 10.47 15.23 18.64
C GLN A 40 11.76 14.42 18.75
N LYS A 41 12.92 15.08 18.68
CA LYS A 41 14.23 14.44 18.80
C LYS A 41 14.41 13.79 20.18
N GLU A 42 13.99 14.46 21.24
CA GLU A 42 14.02 13.90 22.60
C GLU A 42 13.15 12.64 22.70
N LEU A 43 11.90 12.72 22.24
CA LEU A 43 10.97 11.59 22.26
C LEU A 43 11.44 10.41 21.40
N ILE A 44 12.08 10.68 20.25
CA ILE A 44 12.72 9.64 19.44
C ILE A 44 13.86 8.97 20.22
N GLY A 45 14.69 9.74 20.93
CA GLY A 45 15.76 9.21 21.77
C GLY A 45 15.23 8.29 22.88
N VAL A 46 14.18 8.73 23.60
CA VAL A 46 13.50 7.90 24.61
C VAL A 46 12.90 6.67 23.96
N PHE A 47 12.27 6.82 22.79
CA PHE A 47 11.62 5.73 22.09
C PHE A 47 12.62 4.66 21.63
N ARG A 48 13.76 5.06 21.05
CA ARG A 48 14.88 4.17 20.69
C ARG A 48 15.37 3.37 21.90
N ALA A 49 15.54 4.02 23.04
CA ALA A 49 15.99 3.36 24.27
C ALA A 49 15.00 2.27 24.72
N VAL A 50 13.68 2.55 24.71
CA VAL A 50 12.69 1.56 25.18
C VAL A 50 12.48 0.39 24.23
N ILE A 51 12.79 0.53 22.93
CA ILE A 51 12.78 -0.57 21.96
C ILE A 51 14.14 -1.25 21.79
N ALA A 52 15.14 -0.85 22.58
CA ALA A 52 16.52 -1.33 22.50
C ALA A 52 17.13 -1.22 21.09
N ASP A 53 16.83 -0.12 20.37
CA ASP A 53 17.40 0.18 19.05
C ASP A 53 18.66 1.06 19.16
N GLU A 54 19.64 0.60 19.95
CA GLU A 54 20.88 1.35 20.23
C GLU A 54 21.75 1.52 18.98
N ASP A 55 21.75 0.54 18.07
CA ASP A 55 22.48 0.56 16.79
C ASP A 55 21.80 1.42 15.71
N CYS A 56 20.71 2.12 16.06
CA CYS A 56 19.94 2.96 15.15
C CYS A 56 19.49 2.23 13.87
N LYS A 57 19.03 0.99 14.01
CA LYS A 57 18.58 0.15 12.89
C LYS A 57 17.41 0.78 12.13
N TYR A 58 16.52 1.47 12.83
CA TYR A 58 15.36 2.12 12.22
C TYR A 58 15.61 3.62 12.05
N ASP A 59 15.20 4.19 10.92
CA ASP A 59 15.30 5.64 10.70
C ASP A 59 14.38 6.43 11.66
N ASP A 60 14.79 7.65 12.02
CA ASP A 60 13.99 8.56 12.85
C ASP A 60 12.57 8.76 12.28
N ALA A 61 12.45 8.85 10.95
CA ALA A 61 11.18 8.99 10.25
C ALA A 61 10.25 7.77 10.44
N VAL A 62 10.80 6.56 10.65
CA VAL A 62 9.99 5.38 10.97
C VAL A 62 9.46 5.48 12.39
N LEU A 63 10.33 5.79 13.35
CA LEU A 63 9.97 5.88 14.77
C LEU A 63 8.95 7.01 15.04
N LEU A 64 9.14 8.14 14.37
CA LEU A 64 8.25 9.30 14.46
C LEU A 64 6.80 8.96 14.09
N ARG A 65 6.59 8.08 13.10
CA ARG A 65 5.23 7.66 12.68
C ARG A 65 4.46 6.97 13.80
N PHE A 66 5.13 6.10 14.57
CA PHE A 66 4.51 5.41 15.71
C PHE A 66 4.24 6.37 16.86
N LEU A 67 5.16 7.31 17.14
CA LEU A 67 4.96 8.33 18.15
C LEU A 67 3.75 9.21 17.82
N VAL A 68 3.67 9.73 16.59
CA VAL A 68 2.54 10.56 16.15
C VAL A 68 1.21 9.77 16.21
N ALA A 69 1.19 8.54 15.70
CA ALA A 69 -0.01 7.69 15.70
C ALA A 69 -0.52 7.33 17.09
N ARG A 70 0.32 7.45 18.12
CA ARG A 70 -0.03 7.21 19.52
C ARG A 70 0.03 8.49 20.36
N SER A 71 -0.17 9.65 19.72
CA SER A 71 -0.24 10.95 20.39
C SER A 71 0.94 11.23 21.31
N TRP A 72 2.13 10.81 20.88
CA TRP A 72 3.41 10.95 21.56
C TRP A 72 3.53 10.13 22.86
N ASP A 73 2.61 9.20 23.11
CA ASP A 73 2.76 8.18 24.15
C ASP A 73 3.79 7.14 23.70
N VAL A 74 4.97 7.20 24.31
CA VAL A 74 6.12 6.35 23.98
C VAL A 74 5.82 4.87 24.23
N MET A 75 5.06 4.53 25.28
CA MET A 75 4.77 3.13 25.63
C MET A 75 3.71 2.53 24.71
N ALA A 76 2.69 3.31 24.36
CA ALA A 76 1.71 2.91 23.36
C ALA A 76 2.35 2.80 21.95
N ALA A 77 3.26 3.71 21.60
CA ALA A 77 4.05 3.65 20.37
C ALA A 77 4.92 2.38 20.33
N LYS A 78 5.61 2.05 21.43
CA LYS A 78 6.34 0.79 21.59
C LYS A 78 5.47 -0.43 21.36
N GLN A 79 4.30 -0.49 22.00
CA GLN A 79 3.39 -1.62 21.83
C GLN A 79 2.96 -1.80 20.37
N GLN A 80 2.60 -0.70 19.69
CA GLN A 80 2.24 -0.76 18.27
C GLN A 80 3.43 -1.16 17.39
N PHE A 81 4.62 -0.63 17.67
CA PHE A 81 5.84 -0.94 16.95
C PHE A 81 6.20 -2.42 17.05
N GLU A 82 6.27 -2.97 18.27
CA GLU A 82 6.57 -4.38 18.49
C GLU A 82 5.53 -5.29 17.84
N THR A 83 4.24 -4.94 17.96
CA THR A 83 3.15 -5.65 17.27
C THR A 83 3.34 -5.64 15.75
N THR A 84 3.81 -4.52 15.20
CA THR A 84 4.10 -4.39 13.77
C THR A 84 5.28 -5.24 13.36
N ILE A 85 6.40 -5.21 14.09
CA ILE A 85 7.57 -6.05 13.80
C ILE A 85 7.23 -7.54 13.89
N GLN A 86 6.45 -7.95 14.90
CA GLN A 86 5.97 -9.33 15.02
C GLN A 86 5.10 -9.73 13.83
N TRP A 87 4.15 -8.88 13.43
CA TRP A 87 3.29 -9.14 12.28
C TRP A 87 4.10 -9.20 10.97
N ARG A 88 5.03 -8.27 10.74
CA ARG A 88 5.89 -8.26 9.56
C ARG A 88 6.73 -9.53 9.48
N THR A 89 7.29 -9.98 10.61
CA THR A 89 8.07 -11.22 10.70
C THR A 89 7.20 -12.45 10.42
N ALA A 90 6.04 -12.56 11.08
CA ALA A 90 5.14 -13.71 10.94
C ALA A 90 4.59 -13.85 9.51
N ASN A 91 4.36 -12.74 8.82
CA ASN A 91 3.82 -12.70 7.46
C ASN A 91 4.88 -12.50 6.38
N LYS A 92 6.17 -12.48 6.75
CA LYS A 92 7.31 -12.29 5.83
C LYS A 92 7.17 -11.06 4.94
N VAL A 93 6.64 -9.96 5.49
CA VAL A 93 6.29 -8.75 4.73
C VAL A 93 7.52 -8.11 4.09
N ASP A 94 8.63 -8.07 4.82
CA ASP A 94 9.91 -7.56 4.31
C ASP A 94 10.48 -8.41 3.15
N GLU A 95 10.01 -9.65 3.00
CA GLU A 95 10.40 -10.56 1.93
C GLU A 95 9.49 -10.50 0.70
N VAL A 96 8.39 -9.74 0.75
CA VAL A 96 7.50 -9.53 -0.39
C VAL A 96 8.32 -8.89 -1.51
N PRO A 97 8.38 -9.50 -2.70
CA PRO A 97 9.12 -8.92 -3.80
C PRO A 97 8.32 -7.75 -4.38
N VAL A 98 9.04 -6.73 -4.86
CA VAL A 98 8.47 -5.50 -5.41
C VAL A 98 9.01 -5.28 -6.82
N ALA A 99 8.21 -4.67 -7.68
CA ALA A 99 8.64 -4.34 -9.05
C ALA A 99 9.79 -3.31 -9.07
N GLY A 100 10.45 -3.16 -10.22
CA GLY A 100 11.58 -2.23 -10.42
C GLY A 100 12.92 -2.92 -10.68
N ASP A 101 12.97 -4.25 -10.53
CA ASP A 101 14.17 -5.05 -10.77
C ASP A 101 14.22 -5.72 -12.16
N GLY A 102 13.21 -5.43 -13.00
CA GLY A 102 13.02 -6.02 -14.33
C GLY A 102 12.51 -7.47 -14.34
N ILE A 103 12.29 -8.09 -13.17
CA ILE A 103 11.85 -9.49 -13.05
C ILE A 103 10.44 -9.56 -12.46
N ILE A 104 10.18 -8.78 -11.41
CA ILE A 104 8.89 -8.73 -10.75
C ILE A 104 7.97 -7.80 -11.52
N PRO A 105 6.85 -8.30 -12.07
CA PRO A 105 5.89 -7.47 -12.79
C PRO A 105 5.15 -6.55 -11.82
N CYS A 106 4.79 -5.35 -12.27
CA CYS A 106 4.00 -4.43 -11.45
C CYS A 106 2.54 -4.86 -11.42
N ILE A 107 1.96 -4.94 -10.23
CA ILE A 107 0.59 -5.42 -10.02
C ILE A 107 -0.47 -4.30 -10.02
N TYR A 108 -0.07 -3.03 -10.17
CA TYR A 108 -0.99 -1.93 -10.36
C TYR A 108 -0.39 -0.81 -11.23
N PRO A 109 -1.19 -0.06 -12.00
CA PRO A 109 -0.71 0.94 -12.96
C PRO A 109 0.11 2.07 -12.33
N VAL A 110 1.17 2.48 -13.02
CA VAL A 110 2.10 3.53 -12.56
C VAL A 110 2.31 4.58 -13.66
N ARG A 111 2.44 5.86 -13.28
CA ARG A 111 2.71 6.98 -14.20
C ARG A 111 3.69 8.01 -13.60
N GLY A 112 4.71 8.38 -14.36
CA GLY A 112 5.58 9.53 -14.09
C GLY A 112 6.71 9.29 -13.07
N PHE A 113 7.14 8.04 -12.92
CA PHE A 113 8.24 7.62 -12.05
C PHE A 113 9.44 7.17 -12.91
N LYS A 114 10.67 7.43 -12.47
CA LYS A 114 11.90 6.97 -13.14
C LYS A 114 12.28 5.58 -12.65
N SER A 115 11.99 5.29 -11.39
CA SER A 115 12.18 3.98 -10.78
C SER A 115 11.35 2.89 -11.46
N MET A 116 10.24 3.27 -12.09
CA MET A 116 9.33 2.38 -12.79
C MET A 116 8.75 3.06 -14.03
N PRO A 117 8.93 2.48 -15.24
CA PRO A 117 8.33 3.04 -16.44
C PRO A 117 6.81 3.02 -16.34
N ASP A 118 6.19 3.98 -17.04
CA ASP A 118 4.74 4.02 -17.19
C ASP A 118 4.23 2.66 -17.68
N SER A 119 3.31 2.07 -16.92
CA SER A 119 2.84 0.70 -17.15
C SER A 119 1.40 0.53 -16.75
N ASN A 120 0.67 -0.30 -17.49
CA ASN A 120 -0.65 -0.79 -17.10
C ASN A 120 -0.49 -2.08 -16.28
N PHE A 121 -1.56 -2.50 -15.65
CA PHE A 121 -1.62 -3.87 -15.13
C PHE A 121 -1.88 -4.83 -16.30
N ASP A 122 -0.89 -5.66 -16.60
CA ASP A 122 -0.93 -6.64 -17.68
C ASP A 122 -0.76 -8.06 -17.10
N ALA A 123 -1.33 -9.05 -17.80
CA ALA A 123 -1.06 -10.44 -17.49
C ALA A 123 0.42 -10.75 -17.70
N ALA A 124 1.05 -11.27 -16.64
CA ALA A 124 2.43 -11.72 -16.70
C ALA A 124 2.56 -13.10 -16.01
N PRO A 125 3.41 -13.99 -16.53
CA PRO A 125 3.72 -15.26 -15.88
C PRO A 125 4.21 -15.04 -14.45
N GLY A 126 3.68 -15.82 -13.51
CA GLY A 126 4.07 -15.80 -12.10
C GLY A 126 3.31 -14.80 -11.23
N ILE A 127 2.36 -14.02 -11.77
CA ILE A 127 1.36 -13.33 -10.95
C ILE A 127 0.29 -14.33 -10.52
N SER A 128 -0.09 -14.32 -9.23
CA SER A 128 -1.13 -15.20 -8.69
C SER A 128 -2.52 -14.88 -9.26
N ASP A 129 -3.32 -15.91 -9.54
CA ASP A 129 -4.63 -15.78 -10.18
C ASP A 129 -5.60 -14.81 -9.46
N TYR A 130 -5.54 -14.77 -8.13
CA TYR A 130 -6.41 -13.88 -7.35
C TYR A 130 -6.09 -12.40 -7.59
N VAL A 131 -4.85 -12.04 -7.94
CA VAL A 131 -4.49 -10.65 -8.26
C VAL A 131 -5.27 -10.19 -9.50
N PHE A 132 -5.40 -11.07 -10.51
CA PHE A 132 -6.25 -10.80 -11.66
C PHE A 132 -7.71 -10.68 -11.28
N ARG A 133 -8.23 -11.50 -10.34
CA ARG A 133 -9.62 -11.39 -9.87
C ARG A 133 -9.87 -10.08 -9.12
N VAL A 134 -8.97 -9.69 -8.22
CA VAL A 134 -9.04 -8.42 -7.49
C VAL A 134 -9.06 -7.26 -8.50
N CYS A 135 -8.05 -7.19 -9.37
CA CYS A 135 -7.94 -6.12 -10.37
C CYS A 135 -9.15 -6.10 -11.31
N LYS A 136 -9.62 -7.24 -11.81
CA LYS A 136 -10.76 -7.33 -12.74
C LYS A 136 -12.04 -6.68 -12.20
N TYR A 137 -12.28 -6.75 -10.88
CA TYR A 137 -13.48 -6.19 -10.25
C TYR A 137 -13.23 -4.83 -9.57
N MET A 138 -11.98 -4.36 -9.55
CA MET A 138 -11.65 -2.97 -9.23
C MET A 138 -11.91 -2.06 -10.44
N GLY A 139 -12.40 -0.86 -10.16
CA GLY A 139 -12.87 0.09 -11.18
C GLY A 139 -11.76 0.80 -11.97
N GLY A 140 -10.53 0.64 -11.52
CA GLY A 140 -9.33 1.32 -12.02
C GLY A 140 -8.65 2.07 -10.91
N SER A 141 -7.34 1.85 -10.75
CA SER A 141 -6.49 2.62 -9.86
C SER A 141 -5.12 2.86 -10.47
N CYS A 142 -4.41 3.88 -10.00
CA CYS A 142 -3.09 4.21 -10.50
C CYS A 142 -2.29 5.02 -9.47
N LEU A 143 -1.00 4.71 -9.35
CA LEU A 143 -0.02 5.62 -8.79
C LEU A 143 0.39 6.64 -9.86
N HIS A 144 -0.05 7.88 -9.70
CA HIS A 144 -0.02 8.89 -10.75
C HIS A 144 0.75 10.14 -10.32
N LYS A 145 2.07 10.15 -10.58
CA LYS A 145 2.95 11.30 -10.34
C LYS A 145 2.93 11.75 -8.86
N ILE A 146 3.25 13.01 -8.60
CA ILE A 146 3.42 13.57 -7.25
C ILE A 146 2.60 14.85 -7.06
N ASP A 147 2.28 15.16 -5.81
CA ASP A 147 1.68 16.42 -5.39
C ASP A 147 2.74 17.53 -5.17
N LYS A 148 2.31 18.72 -4.75
CA LYS A 148 3.22 19.86 -4.51
C LYS A 148 4.13 19.69 -3.30
N GLU A 149 3.83 18.75 -2.41
CA GLU A 149 4.67 18.39 -1.26
C GLU A 149 5.64 17.25 -1.60
N GLY A 150 5.62 16.77 -2.85
CA GLY A 150 6.45 15.67 -3.32
C GLY A 150 5.88 14.28 -3.00
N CYS A 151 4.70 14.19 -2.39
CA CYS A 151 4.07 12.91 -2.06
C CYS A 151 3.52 12.24 -3.33
N PRO A 152 3.71 10.93 -3.54
CA PRO A 152 3.06 10.21 -4.62
C PRO A 152 1.54 10.32 -4.52
N VAL A 153 0.87 10.48 -5.66
CA VAL A 153 -0.60 10.57 -5.72
C VAL A 153 -1.17 9.21 -6.13
N TYR A 154 -1.96 8.60 -5.26
CA TYR A 154 -2.75 7.41 -5.58
C TYR A 154 -4.18 7.80 -5.96
N ILE A 155 -4.67 7.29 -7.09
CA ILE A 155 -6.03 7.58 -7.57
C ILE A 155 -6.80 6.28 -7.74
N GLU A 156 -8.00 6.20 -7.17
CA GLU A 156 -8.89 5.05 -7.27
C GLU A 156 -10.29 5.46 -7.73
N ARG A 157 -10.80 4.78 -8.76
CA ARG A 157 -12.12 5.03 -9.36
C ARG A 157 -13.18 4.16 -8.68
N LEU A 158 -13.47 4.46 -7.42
CA LEU A 158 -14.38 3.68 -6.58
C LEU A 158 -15.72 3.39 -7.27
N GLY A 159 -16.31 4.39 -7.95
CA GLY A 159 -17.62 4.27 -8.59
C GLY A 159 -17.71 3.27 -9.75
N TYR A 160 -16.59 2.65 -10.14
CA TYR A 160 -16.53 1.63 -11.19
C TYR A 160 -16.26 0.22 -10.64
N HIS A 161 -16.16 0.05 -9.32
CA HIS A 161 -15.98 -1.25 -8.69
C HIS A 161 -17.23 -2.13 -8.85
N ASP A 162 -17.04 -3.39 -9.22
CA ASP A 162 -18.06 -4.43 -9.10
C ASP A 162 -17.96 -5.07 -7.71
N ALA A 163 -18.45 -4.34 -6.69
CA ALA A 163 -18.30 -4.71 -5.28
C ALA A 163 -18.86 -6.11 -4.96
N LYS A 164 -19.96 -6.51 -5.62
CA LYS A 164 -20.57 -7.82 -5.42
C LYS A 164 -19.67 -8.93 -5.97
N LYS A 165 -19.19 -8.80 -7.21
CA LYS A 165 -18.29 -9.81 -7.80
C LYS A 165 -16.94 -9.86 -7.10
N LEU A 166 -16.38 -8.71 -6.73
CA LEU A 166 -15.16 -8.67 -5.92
C LEU A 166 -15.32 -9.52 -4.67
N ALA A 167 -16.38 -9.29 -3.89
CA ALA A 167 -16.64 -10.06 -2.67
C ALA A 167 -17.06 -11.52 -2.88
N THR A 168 -17.56 -11.87 -4.07
CA THR A 168 -17.96 -13.25 -4.39
C THR A 168 -16.77 -14.10 -4.83
N PHE A 169 -15.82 -13.50 -5.57
CA PHE A 169 -14.73 -14.21 -6.22
C PHE A 169 -13.36 -13.98 -5.59
N THR A 170 -13.30 -13.27 -4.47
CA THR A 170 -12.07 -13.06 -3.71
C THR A 170 -12.33 -13.20 -2.22
N THR A 171 -11.26 -13.38 -1.45
CA THR A 171 -11.32 -13.45 0.02
C THR A 171 -10.71 -12.20 0.66
N THR A 172 -10.98 -11.99 1.95
CA THR A 172 -10.35 -10.92 2.71
C THR A 172 -8.82 -11.03 2.68
N ASP A 173 -8.27 -12.24 2.84
CA ASP A 173 -6.83 -12.47 2.83
C ASP A 173 -6.20 -12.13 1.47
N GLU A 174 -6.87 -12.48 0.36
CA GLU A 174 -6.40 -12.13 -0.99
C GLU A 174 -6.34 -10.62 -1.20
N VAL A 175 -7.39 -9.90 -0.79
CA VAL A 175 -7.44 -8.44 -0.91
C VAL A 175 -6.40 -7.77 0.00
N VAL A 176 -6.24 -8.25 1.24
CA VAL A 176 -5.21 -7.77 2.17
C VAL A 176 -3.81 -8.04 1.65
N ASN A 177 -3.53 -9.24 1.11
CA ASN A 177 -2.23 -9.58 0.55
C ASN A 177 -1.89 -8.72 -0.66
N TYR A 178 -2.88 -8.48 -1.54
CA TYR A 178 -2.74 -7.55 -2.66
C TYR A 178 -2.41 -6.13 -2.17
N HIS A 179 -3.16 -5.62 -1.19
CA HIS A 179 -2.94 -4.29 -0.61
C HIS A 179 -1.55 -4.15 0.03
N VAL A 180 -1.13 -5.13 0.83
CA VAL A 180 0.20 -5.16 1.45
C VAL A 180 1.30 -5.14 0.39
N ALA A 181 1.17 -5.92 -0.69
CA ALA A 181 2.14 -5.88 -1.78
C ALA A 181 2.19 -4.51 -2.49
N CYS A 182 1.03 -3.84 -2.65
CA CYS A 182 0.98 -2.49 -3.20
C CYS A 182 1.68 -1.47 -2.30
N ASN A 183 1.45 -1.53 -0.99
CA ASN A 183 2.11 -0.69 0.02
C ASN A 183 3.61 -0.93 0.05
N GLU A 184 4.07 -2.18 0.04
CA GLU A 184 5.50 -2.49 0.05
C GLU A 184 6.20 -1.95 -1.20
N PHE A 185 5.57 -2.03 -2.38
CA PHE A 185 6.09 -1.42 -3.59
C PHE A 185 6.10 0.12 -3.52
N LEU A 186 5.02 0.73 -3.03
CA LEU A 186 4.94 2.19 -2.80
C LEU A 186 6.09 2.67 -1.91
N HIS A 187 6.27 2.06 -0.74
CA HIS A 187 7.26 2.48 0.24
C HIS A 187 8.70 2.18 -0.18
N ARG A 188 8.96 1.02 -0.79
CA ARG A 188 10.34 0.57 -1.07
C ARG A 188 10.88 1.05 -2.40
N VAL A 189 10.02 1.48 -3.31
CA VAL A 189 10.40 1.89 -4.68
C VAL A 189 10.02 3.34 -4.92
N ILE A 190 8.72 3.65 -4.87
CA ILE A 190 8.20 4.94 -5.32
C ILE A 190 8.54 6.06 -4.34
N MET A 191 8.33 5.85 -3.04
CA MET A 191 8.64 6.85 -2.01
C MET A 191 10.14 7.14 -1.88
N LYS A 192 11.01 6.18 -2.18
CA LYS A 192 12.46 6.42 -2.25
C LYS A 192 12.79 7.42 -3.34
N GLU A 193 12.25 7.19 -4.54
CA GLU A 193 12.41 8.13 -5.64
C GLU A 193 11.79 9.51 -5.31
N CYS A 194 10.61 9.54 -4.70
CA CYS A 194 9.98 10.80 -4.31
C CYS A 194 10.85 11.57 -3.31
N SER A 195 11.48 10.86 -2.37
CA SER A 195 12.41 11.46 -1.41
C SER A 195 13.65 12.06 -2.10
N GLU A 196 14.23 11.34 -3.06
CA GLU A 196 15.34 11.84 -3.88
C GLU A 196 14.97 13.09 -4.67
N ARG A 197 13.76 13.11 -5.27
CA ARG A 197 13.25 14.27 -6.03
C ARG A 197 12.98 15.48 -5.14
N ALA A 198 12.45 15.26 -3.93
CA ALA A 198 12.08 16.32 -3.00
C ALA A 198 13.26 16.87 -2.19
N GLY A 199 14.37 16.11 -2.08
CA GLY A 199 15.51 16.47 -1.24
C GLY A 199 15.25 16.30 0.26
N HIS A 200 14.14 15.67 0.64
CA HIS A 200 13.79 15.30 2.02
C HIS A 200 12.99 14.00 2.00
N ILE A 201 12.82 13.37 3.18
CA ILE A 201 12.08 12.12 3.27
C ILE A 201 10.61 12.32 2.89
N ILE A 202 10.14 11.50 1.95
CA ILE A 202 8.74 11.31 1.60
C ILE A 202 8.35 9.90 2.06
N ASN A 203 7.43 9.83 3.01
CA ASN A 203 6.92 8.58 3.57
C ASN A 203 5.38 8.55 3.65
N LYS A 204 4.73 9.47 2.92
CA LYS A 204 3.29 9.62 2.86
C LYS A 204 2.80 9.70 1.43
N GLU A 205 1.56 9.27 1.19
CA GLU A 205 0.89 9.41 -0.10
C GLU A 205 -0.34 10.33 -0.01
N THR A 206 -0.69 10.93 -1.14
CA THR A 206 -1.93 11.71 -1.32
C THR A 206 -2.92 10.86 -2.10
N VAL A 207 -4.07 10.56 -1.50
CA VAL A 207 -5.07 9.64 -2.07
C VAL A 207 -6.24 10.42 -2.66
N ILE A 208 -6.71 10.02 -3.84
CA ILE A 208 -7.94 10.54 -4.45
C ILE A 208 -8.88 9.36 -4.72
N PHE A 209 -10.02 9.37 -4.04
CA PHE A 209 -11.13 8.47 -4.30
C PHE A 209 -12.18 9.19 -5.14
N ASP A 210 -12.30 8.78 -6.41
CA ASP A 210 -13.31 9.29 -7.32
C ASP A 210 -14.56 8.40 -7.31
N CYS A 211 -15.64 8.95 -6.75
CA CYS A 211 -16.95 8.30 -6.67
C CYS A 211 -17.82 8.52 -7.92
N THR A 212 -17.28 9.01 -9.04
CA THR A 212 -18.01 9.05 -10.31
C THR A 212 -18.59 7.68 -10.64
N ASN A 213 -19.89 7.61 -10.96
CA ASN A 213 -20.70 6.40 -11.18
C ASN A 213 -21.03 5.56 -9.94
N MET A 214 -20.68 6.04 -8.75
CA MET A 214 -21.07 5.35 -7.53
C MET A 214 -22.58 5.38 -7.31
N GLY A 215 -23.11 4.25 -6.84
CA GLY A 215 -24.52 4.09 -6.50
C GLY A 215 -24.76 2.98 -5.50
N TRP A 216 -26.03 2.75 -5.14
CA TRP A 216 -26.43 1.77 -4.12
C TRP A 216 -25.93 0.35 -4.36
N HIS A 217 -25.72 -0.02 -5.63
CA HIS A 217 -25.21 -1.35 -6.02
C HIS A 217 -23.80 -1.65 -5.49
N GLN A 218 -23.02 -0.63 -5.12
CA GLN A 218 -21.67 -0.78 -4.57
C GLN A 218 -21.67 -0.99 -3.05
N PHE A 219 -22.80 -0.78 -2.39
CA PHE A 219 -22.93 -0.95 -0.94
C PHE A 219 -23.26 -2.40 -0.60
N HIS A 220 -22.28 -3.25 -0.84
CA HIS A 220 -22.32 -4.67 -0.53
C HIS A 220 -21.55 -4.91 0.77
N MET A 221 -22.23 -5.38 1.83
CA MET A 221 -21.62 -5.52 3.16
C MET A 221 -20.32 -6.36 3.17
N PRO A 222 -20.22 -7.50 2.46
CA PRO A 222 -18.96 -8.21 2.32
C PRO A 222 -17.83 -7.40 1.67
N ALA A 223 -18.13 -6.51 0.71
CA ALA A 223 -17.11 -5.62 0.13
C ALA A 223 -16.69 -4.52 1.12
N LEU A 224 -17.62 -4.02 1.93
CA LEU A 224 -17.30 -3.09 3.03
C LEU A 224 -16.43 -3.74 4.12
N GLN A 225 -16.55 -5.05 4.33
CA GLN A 225 -15.65 -5.80 5.21
C GLN A 225 -14.21 -5.85 4.66
N PHE A 226 -14.02 -5.90 3.33
CA PHE A 226 -12.67 -5.76 2.75
C PHE A 226 -12.09 -4.38 3.00
N LEU A 227 -12.88 -3.31 2.81
CA LEU A 227 -12.45 -1.95 3.14
C LEU A 227 -12.05 -1.82 4.62
N ARG A 228 -12.83 -2.43 5.52
CA ARG A 228 -12.49 -2.49 6.95
C ARG A 228 -11.18 -3.22 7.20
N ALA A 229 -10.97 -4.38 6.59
CA ALA A 229 -9.75 -5.16 6.75
C ALA A 229 -8.50 -4.40 6.26
N ILE A 230 -8.61 -3.68 5.14
CA ILE A 230 -7.57 -2.79 4.63
C ILE A 230 -7.28 -1.67 5.65
N ALA A 231 -8.31 -0.97 6.12
CA ALA A 231 -8.15 0.09 7.11
C ALA A 231 -7.53 -0.42 8.42
N ASP A 232 -7.92 -1.61 8.89
CA ASP A 232 -7.35 -2.24 10.09
C ASP A 232 -5.85 -2.54 9.89
N VAL A 233 -5.45 -3.01 8.70
CA VAL A 233 -4.03 -3.26 8.36
C VAL A 233 -3.24 -1.95 8.34
N ASP A 234 -3.74 -0.92 7.66
CA ASP A 234 -3.05 0.37 7.51
C ASP A 234 -2.87 1.06 8.87
N GLN A 235 -3.94 1.18 9.66
CA GLN A 235 -3.89 1.85 10.97
C GLN A 235 -3.01 1.13 11.97
N LYS A 236 -2.93 -0.20 11.88
CA LYS A 236 -2.16 -1.01 12.82
C LYS A 236 -0.69 -1.09 12.45
N TYR A 237 -0.38 -1.31 11.17
CA TYR A 237 0.97 -1.69 10.71
C TYR A 237 1.64 -0.65 9.81
N TYR A 238 0.89 0.28 9.24
CA TYR A 238 1.39 1.39 8.41
C TYR A 238 0.96 2.75 8.99
N PRO A 239 1.27 3.04 10.27
CA PRO A 239 0.87 4.30 10.88
C PRO A 239 1.46 5.49 10.11
N GLU A 240 0.69 6.58 10.05
CA GLU A 240 1.12 7.87 9.51
C GLU A 240 1.68 7.84 8.08
N THR A 241 1.18 6.95 7.22
CA THR A 241 1.53 6.90 5.78
C THR A 241 0.56 7.64 4.86
N MET A 242 -0.57 8.11 5.38
CA MET A 242 -1.51 8.96 4.64
C MET A 242 -1.17 10.44 4.85
N ASN A 243 -1.00 11.19 3.76
CA ASN A 243 -0.90 12.65 3.79
C ASN A 243 -2.31 13.26 3.86
N LYS A 244 -3.06 13.14 2.75
CA LYS A 244 -4.43 13.63 2.59
C LYS A 244 -5.21 12.61 1.76
N LEU A 245 -6.49 12.43 2.05
CA LEU A 245 -7.40 11.63 1.25
C LEU A 245 -8.55 12.51 0.78
N TYR A 246 -8.67 12.70 -0.52
CA TYR A 246 -9.75 13.46 -1.14
C TYR A 246 -10.80 12.52 -1.70
N LEU A 247 -12.03 12.67 -1.24
CA LEU A 247 -13.16 11.97 -1.82
C LEU A 247 -13.98 12.95 -2.65
N VAL A 248 -14.06 12.68 -3.96
CA VAL A 248 -14.66 13.58 -4.95
C VAL A 248 -15.81 12.90 -5.68
N ASN A 249 -16.70 13.70 -6.27
CA ASN A 249 -17.89 13.20 -6.98
C ASN A 249 -18.77 12.26 -6.12
N SER A 250 -18.78 12.51 -4.80
CA SER A 250 -19.53 11.70 -3.84
C SER A 250 -21.04 11.85 -4.03
N PRO A 251 -21.81 10.77 -4.29
CA PRO A 251 -23.26 10.84 -4.27
C PRO A 251 -23.77 10.99 -2.82
N SER A 252 -25.01 11.47 -2.65
CA SER A 252 -25.65 11.56 -1.33
C SER A 252 -25.65 10.22 -0.56
N ALA A 253 -25.64 9.11 -1.30
CA ALA A 253 -25.58 7.76 -0.77
C ALA A 253 -24.28 7.47 0.02
N PHE A 254 -23.16 8.13 -0.31
CA PHE A 254 -21.90 8.00 0.43
C PHE A 254 -22.02 8.49 1.87
N VAL A 255 -22.89 9.47 2.15
CA VAL A 255 -23.07 9.99 3.51
C VAL A 255 -23.48 8.88 4.49
N VAL A 256 -24.25 7.89 4.00
CA VAL A 256 -24.63 6.72 4.80
C VAL A 256 -23.43 5.80 5.05
N VAL A 257 -22.65 5.50 4.02
CA VAL A 257 -21.42 4.69 4.13
C VAL A 257 -20.41 5.36 5.05
N TRP A 258 -20.24 6.68 4.93
CA TRP A 258 -19.34 7.44 5.77
C TRP A 258 -19.70 7.34 7.25
N LYS A 259 -20.99 7.33 7.62
CA LYS A 259 -21.40 7.10 9.02
C LYS A 259 -20.93 5.75 9.56
N ILE A 260 -20.86 4.74 8.70
CA ILE A 260 -20.40 3.39 9.05
C ILE A 260 -18.86 3.38 9.11
N VAL A 261 -18.21 3.78 8.01
CA VAL A 261 -16.75 3.75 7.84
C VAL A 261 -16.05 4.62 8.88
N LYS A 262 -16.59 5.80 9.22
CA LYS A 262 -16.03 6.67 10.25
C LYS A 262 -15.90 5.97 11.61
N GLY A 263 -16.78 5.02 11.94
CA GLY A 263 -16.68 4.24 13.18
C GLY A 263 -15.53 3.24 13.21
N TRP A 264 -14.86 2.99 12.07
CA TRP A 264 -13.73 2.06 11.94
C TRP A 264 -12.38 2.79 11.87
N LEU A 265 -12.40 4.11 11.72
CA LEU A 265 -11.21 4.91 11.49
C LEU A 265 -10.76 5.62 12.76
N ASP A 266 -9.45 5.71 12.98
CA ASP A 266 -8.87 6.51 14.03
C ASP A 266 -9.03 8.02 13.73
N PRO A 267 -9.05 8.88 14.78
CA PRO A 267 -9.26 10.31 14.60
C PRO A 267 -8.24 11.00 13.69
N GLY A 268 -6.98 10.54 13.67
CA GLY A 268 -5.92 11.12 12.83
C GLY A 268 -6.15 10.85 11.35
N VAL A 269 -6.66 9.65 11.01
CA VAL A 269 -7.09 9.33 9.65
C VAL A 269 -8.34 10.13 9.25
N ILE A 270 -9.33 10.24 10.14
CA ILE A 270 -10.56 11.02 9.88
C ILE A 270 -10.25 12.49 9.55
N GLU A 271 -9.30 13.11 10.25
CA GLU A 271 -8.88 14.50 10.01
C GLU A 271 -8.31 14.70 8.60
N LYS A 272 -7.61 13.69 8.06
CA LYS A 272 -6.99 13.71 6.74
C LYS A 272 -7.97 13.45 5.59
N ILE A 273 -9.20 13.02 5.91
CA ILE A 273 -10.24 12.71 4.91
C ILE A 273 -11.05 13.97 4.59
N HIS A 274 -10.96 14.40 3.34
CA HIS A 274 -11.66 15.55 2.79
C HIS A 274 -12.73 15.10 1.81
N ILE A 275 -13.99 15.09 2.24
CA ILE A 275 -15.14 14.84 1.36
C ILE A 275 -15.51 16.15 0.67
N LEU A 276 -15.23 16.26 -0.63
CA LEU A 276 -15.33 17.52 -1.37
C LEU A 276 -16.64 17.65 -2.16
N GLY A 277 -17.14 18.88 -2.23
CA GLY A 277 -18.31 19.26 -3.01
C GLY A 277 -17.99 19.51 -4.49
N LYS A 278 -18.82 20.32 -5.17
CA LYS A 278 -18.68 20.61 -6.61
C LYS A 278 -17.41 21.39 -6.97
N ASP A 279 -16.82 22.07 -6.00
CA ASP A 279 -15.60 22.88 -6.09
C ASP A 279 -14.31 22.06 -5.93
N TYR A 280 -14.41 20.73 -5.83
CA TYR A 280 -13.25 19.84 -5.58
C TYR A 280 -12.06 20.08 -6.50
N LYS A 281 -12.29 20.43 -7.78
CA LYS A 281 -11.22 20.65 -8.76
C LYS A 281 -10.26 21.74 -8.31
N LYS A 282 -10.78 22.83 -7.73
CA LYS A 282 -9.94 23.92 -7.20
C LYS A 282 -9.08 23.41 -6.03
N VAL A 283 -9.71 22.71 -5.08
CA VAL A 283 -9.04 22.14 -3.92
C VAL A 283 -7.93 21.15 -4.33
N LEU A 284 -8.19 20.30 -5.32
CA LEU A 284 -7.18 19.39 -5.85
C LEU A 284 -6.02 20.14 -6.54
N LEU A 285 -6.31 21.19 -7.31
CA LEU A 285 -5.28 22.03 -7.95
C LEU A 285 -4.47 22.86 -6.95
N ASP A 286 -5.02 23.14 -5.77
CA ASP A 286 -4.28 23.77 -4.67
C ASP A 286 -3.22 22.80 -4.11
N GLN A 287 -3.49 21.48 -4.10
CA GLN A 287 -2.56 20.46 -3.61
C GLN A 287 -1.65 19.84 -4.69
N ILE A 288 -2.14 19.64 -5.90
CA ILE A 288 -1.49 18.84 -6.95
C ILE A 288 -1.24 19.74 -8.17
N PRO A 289 -0.04 19.74 -8.76
CA PRO A 289 0.23 20.48 -10.00
C PRO A 289 -0.75 20.08 -11.11
N ALA A 290 -1.20 21.03 -11.92
CA ALA A 290 -2.22 20.78 -12.94
C ALA A 290 -1.75 19.72 -13.96
N GLU A 291 -0.48 19.74 -14.33
CA GLU A 291 0.20 18.78 -15.20
C GLU A 291 0.34 17.38 -14.58
N ASN A 292 0.20 17.26 -13.25
CA ASN A 292 0.23 16.02 -12.51
C ASN A 292 -1.16 15.47 -12.20
N LEU A 293 -2.21 16.28 -12.33
CA LEU A 293 -3.59 15.87 -12.09
C LEU A 293 -4.28 15.46 -13.41
N PRO A 294 -5.03 14.34 -13.45
CA PRO A 294 -5.80 13.96 -14.64
C PRO A 294 -6.81 15.03 -15.06
N SER A 295 -7.01 15.20 -16.37
CA SER A 295 -7.96 16.18 -16.91
C SER A 295 -9.40 15.99 -16.43
N PHE A 296 -9.85 14.75 -16.26
CA PHE A 296 -11.19 14.45 -15.72
C PHE A 296 -11.36 14.83 -14.24
N LEU A 297 -10.25 15.04 -13.50
CA LEU A 297 -10.23 15.56 -12.13
C LEU A 297 -9.94 17.07 -12.07
N GLY A 298 -9.83 17.75 -13.21
CA GLY A 298 -9.61 19.20 -13.30
C GLY A 298 -8.18 19.63 -13.62
N GLY A 299 -7.25 18.70 -13.81
CA GLY A 299 -5.90 19.01 -14.27
C GLY A 299 -5.76 19.07 -15.79
N THR A 300 -4.55 18.81 -16.27
CA THR A 300 -4.19 18.82 -17.70
C THR A 300 -3.51 17.52 -18.15
N CYS A 301 -3.22 16.60 -17.23
CA CYS A 301 -2.61 15.32 -17.58
C CYS A 301 -3.59 14.41 -18.34
N THR A 302 -3.10 13.75 -19.38
CA THR A 302 -3.88 12.80 -20.19
C THR A 302 -3.24 11.41 -20.29
N CYS A 303 -1.91 11.29 -20.11
CA CYS A 303 -1.15 10.04 -20.30
C CYS A 303 -1.57 9.27 -21.58
N SER A 304 -1.78 10.01 -22.68
CA SER A 304 -2.32 9.46 -23.93
C SER A 304 -1.40 8.41 -24.56
N HIS A 305 -0.08 8.47 -24.28
CA HIS A 305 0.92 7.52 -24.76
C HIS A 305 0.70 6.08 -24.28
N ILE A 306 -0.09 5.87 -23.22
CA ILE A 306 -0.33 4.54 -22.62
C ILE A 306 -1.83 4.27 -22.33
N GLY A 307 -2.71 5.01 -23.00
CA GLY A 307 -4.16 4.78 -22.94
C GLY A 307 -4.88 5.45 -21.77
N GLY A 308 -4.24 6.39 -21.06
CA GLY A 308 -4.90 7.23 -20.05
C GLY A 308 -4.18 7.27 -18.69
N CYS A 309 -4.58 8.24 -17.86
CA CYS A 309 -4.00 8.46 -16.53
C CYS A 309 -4.36 7.36 -15.53
N VAL A 310 -5.64 6.95 -15.51
CA VAL A 310 -6.15 5.91 -14.60
C VAL A 310 -6.88 4.88 -15.46
N PRO A 311 -6.15 3.88 -15.99
CA PRO A 311 -6.76 2.85 -16.80
C PRO A 311 -7.73 2.05 -15.93
N SER A 312 -8.84 1.62 -16.53
CA SER A 312 -9.65 0.59 -15.87
C SER A 312 -8.81 -0.68 -15.79
N HIS A 313 -8.83 -1.36 -14.65
CA HIS A 313 -8.21 -2.67 -14.48
C HIS A 313 -8.92 -3.78 -15.27
N ILE A 314 -9.99 -3.43 -16.00
CA ILE A 314 -10.56 -4.26 -17.06
C ILE A 314 -9.54 -4.31 -18.21
N ALA A 315 -8.54 -5.17 -18.05
CA ALA A 315 -7.65 -5.50 -19.16
C ALA A 315 -8.50 -6.07 -20.30
N LYS A 316 -8.45 -5.41 -21.46
CA LYS A 316 -9.12 -5.90 -22.69
C LYS A 316 -8.51 -7.20 -23.23
N THR A 317 -7.40 -7.66 -22.64
CA THR A 317 -6.55 -8.76 -23.10
C THR A 317 -6.44 -9.91 -22.10
N LEU A 318 -7.04 -9.83 -20.90
CA LEU A 318 -7.05 -10.97 -19.98
C LEU A 318 -8.07 -12.01 -20.50
N PRO A 319 -7.66 -13.23 -20.93
CA PRO A 319 -8.60 -14.33 -20.94
C PRO A 319 -9.16 -14.41 -19.52
N GLY A 320 -10.48 -14.39 -19.39
CA GLY A 320 -11.10 -14.40 -18.08
C GLY A 320 -10.53 -15.58 -17.28
N PRO A 321 -10.00 -15.38 -16.06
CA PRO A 321 -9.66 -16.51 -15.22
C PRO A 321 -10.94 -17.38 -15.11
N PRO A 322 -10.83 -18.72 -15.12
CA PRO A 322 -11.98 -19.57 -14.89
C PRO A 322 -12.67 -19.07 -13.62
N GLU A 323 -14.00 -18.96 -13.65
CA GLU A 323 -14.75 -18.57 -12.46
C GLU A 323 -14.33 -19.51 -11.33
N PRO A 324 -13.74 -19.00 -10.24
CA PRO A 324 -13.25 -19.86 -9.19
C PRO A 324 -14.44 -20.60 -8.59
N THR A 325 -14.34 -21.92 -8.48
CA THR A 325 -15.31 -22.69 -7.70
C THR A 325 -15.04 -22.42 -6.21
N PRO A 326 -16.07 -22.25 -5.37
CA PRO A 326 -15.89 -21.98 -3.94
C PRO A 326 -15.02 -23.02 -3.21
N GLU A 327 -14.93 -24.26 -3.74
CA GLU A 327 -14.14 -25.34 -3.14
C GLU A 327 -12.66 -25.38 -3.54
N ALA A 328 -12.24 -24.63 -4.57
CA ALA A 328 -10.88 -24.68 -5.13
C ALA A 328 -10.07 -23.40 -4.85
N ASN A 329 -10.13 -22.89 -3.62
CA ASN A 329 -9.26 -21.80 -3.20
C ASN A 329 -8.15 -22.32 -2.26
N PRO A 330 -7.16 -23.09 -2.76
CA PRO A 330 -6.01 -23.44 -1.97
C PRO A 330 -5.29 -22.14 -1.58
N LEU A 331 -4.92 -22.04 -0.30
CA LEU A 331 -4.14 -20.95 0.27
C LEU A 331 -2.97 -20.59 -0.65
N VAL A 332 -3.07 -19.50 -1.40
CA VAL A 332 -1.95 -19.00 -2.21
C VAL A 332 -1.07 -18.16 -1.28
N PRO A 333 0.21 -18.50 -1.10
CA PRO A 333 1.06 -17.89 -0.07
C PRO A 333 1.50 -16.44 -0.33
N GLY A 334 1.14 -15.84 -1.49
CA GLY A 334 1.49 -14.44 -1.83
C GLY A 334 1.01 -13.99 -3.22
N VAL A 335 1.30 -12.74 -3.59
CA VAL A 335 0.87 -12.12 -4.88
C VAL A 335 1.62 -12.63 -6.11
N TYR A 336 2.76 -13.31 -5.90
CA TYR A 336 3.57 -13.92 -6.95
C TYR A 336 3.85 -15.39 -6.61
N THR A 337 4.11 -16.20 -7.64
CA THR A 337 4.50 -17.61 -7.48
C THR A 337 5.87 -17.74 -6.83
N GLU A 338 6.06 -18.83 -6.07
CA GLU A 338 7.35 -19.11 -5.40
C GLU A 338 8.51 -19.17 -6.39
N GLU A 339 8.29 -19.70 -7.60
CA GLU A 339 9.28 -19.75 -8.67
C GLU A 339 9.73 -18.35 -9.10
N LEU A 340 8.78 -17.44 -9.32
CA LEU A 340 9.08 -16.07 -9.70
C LEU A 340 9.84 -15.34 -8.58
N VAL A 341 9.40 -15.51 -7.33
CA VAL A 341 10.07 -14.94 -6.15
C VAL A 341 11.50 -15.48 -6.04
N LYS A 342 11.70 -16.78 -6.19
CA LYS A 342 13.03 -17.42 -6.15
C LYS A 342 13.95 -16.83 -7.22
N ARG A 343 13.47 -16.72 -8.46
CA ARG A 343 14.23 -16.14 -9.59
C ARG A 343 14.65 -14.70 -9.32
N SER A 344 13.74 -13.85 -8.81
CA SER A 344 14.08 -12.47 -8.44
C SER A 344 15.13 -12.40 -7.33
N ARG A 345 15.03 -13.27 -6.30
CA ARG A 345 16.02 -13.34 -5.20
C ARG A 345 17.39 -13.77 -5.70
N GLU A 346 17.47 -14.79 -6.54
CA GLU A 346 18.72 -15.27 -7.14
C GLU A 346 19.38 -14.19 -7.99
N ALA A 347 18.60 -13.49 -8.82
CA ALA A 347 19.09 -12.37 -9.62
C ALA A 347 19.55 -11.19 -8.75
N ALA A 348 18.84 -10.86 -7.67
CA ALA A 348 19.26 -9.83 -6.72
C ALA A 348 20.58 -10.18 -6.02
N LYS A 349 20.76 -11.45 -5.64
CA LYS A 349 22.02 -11.95 -5.05
C LYS A 349 23.17 -11.85 -6.06
N ALA A 350 22.94 -12.25 -7.31
CA ALA A 350 23.94 -12.16 -8.38
C ALA A 350 24.35 -10.69 -8.65
N ARG A 351 23.38 -9.77 -8.75
CA ARG A 351 23.66 -8.33 -8.92
C ARG A 351 24.51 -7.76 -7.79
N ARG A 352 24.23 -8.12 -6.53
CA ARG A 352 25.03 -7.67 -5.37
C ARG A 352 26.45 -8.22 -5.40
N ALA A 353 26.62 -9.49 -5.77
CA ALA A 353 27.93 -10.10 -5.89
C ALA A 353 28.77 -9.42 -6.99
N ASN A 354 28.17 -9.15 -8.15
CA ASN A 354 28.83 -8.44 -9.25
C ASN A 354 29.23 -7.02 -8.86
N ALA A 355 28.34 -6.25 -8.21
CA ALA A 355 28.64 -4.90 -7.76
C ALA A 355 29.77 -4.86 -6.71
N ALA A 356 29.79 -5.82 -5.79
CA ALA A 356 30.89 -5.94 -4.82
C ALA A 356 32.23 -6.24 -5.52
N MET A 357 32.23 -7.13 -6.51
CA MET A 357 33.41 -7.44 -7.31
C MET A 357 33.90 -6.23 -8.12
N GLU A 358 33.00 -5.47 -8.76
CA GLU A 358 33.35 -4.24 -9.48
C GLU A 358 33.97 -3.17 -8.57
N GLN A 359 33.44 -3.02 -7.35
CA GLN A 359 34.02 -2.12 -6.34
C GLN A 359 35.43 -2.57 -5.90
N GLU A 360 35.66 -3.87 -5.79
CA GLU A 360 36.99 -4.41 -5.49
C GLU A 360 37.98 -4.17 -6.64
N ILE A 361 37.56 -4.42 -7.88
CA ILE A 361 38.37 -4.13 -9.08
C ILE A 361 38.76 -2.65 -9.11
N THR A 362 37.79 -1.75 -8.95
CA THR A 362 38.02 -0.30 -8.94
C THR A 362 39.02 0.11 -7.84
N LYS A 363 38.93 -0.50 -6.65
CA LYS A 363 39.88 -0.25 -5.56
C LYS A 363 41.29 -0.76 -5.87
N VAL A 364 41.43 -1.88 -6.57
CA VAL A 364 42.73 -2.42 -7.00
C VAL A 364 43.34 -1.52 -8.07
N GLU A 365 42.57 -1.11 -9.08
CA GLU A 365 43.04 -0.21 -10.13
C GLU A 365 43.51 1.14 -9.57
N ALA A 366 42.75 1.71 -8.62
CA ALA A 366 43.13 2.95 -7.92
C ALA A 366 44.43 2.82 -7.10
N LYS A 367 44.78 1.62 -6.63
CA LYS A 367 46.02 1.34 -5.89
C LYS A 367 47.22 1.05 -6.79
N VAL A 368 46.99 0.59 -8.01
CA VAL A 368 48.05 0.27 -8.98
C VAL A 368 48.38 1.50 -9.86
N GLY A 369 47.45 2.44 -10.01
CA GLY A 369 47.65 3.71 -10.71
C GLY A 369 48.20 4.87 -9.86
N ALA A 370 48.44 4.65 -8.56
CA ALA A 370 49.08 5.58 -7.63
C ALA A 370 50.46 5.04 -7.23
#